data_AF-A0A2T2UZW7-F1
#
_entry.id   AF-A0A2T2UZW7-F1
#
_cell.length_a   1.000
_cell.length_b   1.000
_cell.length_c   1.000
_cell.angle_alpha   90.00
_cell.angle_beta   90.00
_cell.angle_gamma   90.00
#
_symmetry.space_group_name_H-M   'P 1'
#
loop_
_entity.id
_entity.type
_entity.pdbx_description
1 polymer ?
#
loop_
_entity_poly.entity_id
_entity_poly.type
_entity_poly.pdbx_seq_one_letter_code
_entity_poly.pdbx_strand_id
1 'polypeptide(L)'
;MILSALLLSACDTNGPEDDSDQDGPALTSTSVTVQSDTLGLPGTLLVPDTNAAVPGVVVVHGSGPVDRDGPGSPPVYKEWSTRMAQRGLAVLRYDKRTTQPEATQADPRALTFLDLVRDAVAAGILL
;
A
#
# COMPACT_ATOMS: atom_id res chain seq x y z
N MET A 1 -44.70 21.07 -0.34
CA MET A 1 -43.67 20.22 -0.96
C MET A 1 -42.56 21.11 -1.53
N ILE A 2 -41.61 21.55 -0.69
CA ILE A 2 -40.26 21.97 -1.07
C ILE A 2 -39.40 21.54 0.10
N LEU A 3 -38.60 20.50 -0.10
CA LEU A 3 -37.72 19.91 0.90
C LEU A 3 -36.37 20.66 0.82
N SER A 4 -36.06 21.45 1.84
CA SER A 4 -34.72 22.01 2.04
C SER A 4 -33.74 20.89 2.36
N ALA A 5 -32.66 20.77 1.59
CA ALA A 5 -31.50 19.97 1.93
C ALA A 5 -30.39 20.92 2.44
N LEU A 6 -30.14 20.90 3.74
CA LEU A 6 -29.00 21.56 4.37
C LEU A 6 -27.85 20.54 4.40
N LEU A 7 -26.86 20.70 3.53
CA LEU A 7 -25.61 19.93 3.58
C LEU A 7 -24.71 20.57 4.63
N LEU A 8 -24.62 19.97 5.82
CA LEU A 8 -23.54 20.27 6.76
C LEU A 8 -22.25 19.63 6.21
N SER A 9 -21.45 20.45 5.52
CA SER A 9 -20.03 20.17 5.36
C SER A 9 -19.36 20.52 6.68
N ALA A 10 -18.96 19.50 7.44
CA ALA A 10 -18.08 19.69 8.57
C ALA A 10 -16.67 19.98 8.04
N CYS A 11 -16.35 21.25 7.83
CA CYS A 11 -14.97 21.70 7.91
C CYS A 11 -14.58 21.68 9.38
N ASP A 12 -14.00 20.58 9.84
CA ASP A 12 -13.35 20.56 11.14
C ASP A 12 -12.06 21.38 11.04
N THR A 13 -12.08 22.58 11.61
CA THR A 13 -10.94 23.48 11.70
C THR A 13 -10.25 23.25 13.05
N ASN A 14 -9.12 22.55 13.02
CA ASN A 14 -8.02 22.64 14.00
C ASN A 14 -8.43 22.69 15.48
N GLY A 15 -8.76 21.53 16.05
CA GLY A 15 -8.53 21.26 17.48
C GLY A 15 -7.04 21.02 17.75
N PRO A 16 -6.55 21.19 19.00
CA PRO A 16 -5.15 20.92 19.34
C PRO A 16 -4.80 19.49 18.91
N GLU A 17 -3.66 19.32 18.23
CA GLU A 17 -3.12 18.02 17.86
C GLU A 17 -2.85 17.23 19.13
N ASP A 18 -3.85 16.46 19.55
CA ASP A 18 -3.73 15.45 20.58
C ASP A 18 -3.03 14.25 19.94
N ASP A 19 -1.70 14.30 19.91
CA ASP A 19 -0.80 13.22 19.47
C ASP A 19 -0.76 12.05 20.49
N SER A 20 -1.80 11.92 21.31
CA SER A 20 -1.93 10.82 22.27
C SER A 20 -2.64 9.62 21.61
N ASP A 21 -1.84 8.58 21.36
CA ASP A 21 -2.20 7.15 21.41
C ASP A 21 -3.66 6.81 21.07
N GLN A 22 -4.13 7.20 19.88
CA GLN A 22 -5.26 6.51 19.28
C GLN A 22 -4.73 5.17 18.78
N ASP A 23 -4.93 4.10 19.56
CA ASP A 23 -4.86 2.74 19.05
C ASP A 23 -5.83 2.67 17.87
N GLY A 24 -5.28 2.81 16.65
CA GLY A 24 -6.04 2.70 15.42
C GLY A 24 -6.77 1.36 15.36
N PRO A 25 -7.68 1.16 14.39
CA PRO A 25 -8.35 -0.12 14.23
C PRO A 25 -7.32 -1.24 14.20
N ALA A 26 -7.67 -2.37 14.83
CA ALA A 26 -6.84 -3.57 14.75
C ALA A 26 -6.52 -3.85 13.26
N LEU A 27 -5.29 -4.29 12.99
CA LEU A 27 -4.84 -4.47 11.61
C LEU A 27 -4.73 -5.96 11.30
N THR A 28 -5.34 -6.37 10.19
CA THR A 28 -5.14 -7.72 9.64
C THR A 28 -4.03 -7.65 8.59
N SER A 29 -2.96 -8.40 8.83
CA SER A 29 -1.85 -8.57 7.88
C SER A 29 -1.99 -9.90 7.15
N THR A 30 -2.06 -9.86 5.82
CA THR A 30 -2.20 -11.06 4.97
C THR A 30 -1.07 -11.11 3.95
N SER A 31 -0.39 -12.25 3.89
CA SER A 31 0.57 -12.53 2.81
C SER A 31 -0.18 -12.76 1.50
N VAL A 32 0.20 -12.04 0.46
CA VAL A 32 -0.39 -12.15 -0.88
C VAL A 32 0.71 -12.37 -1.91
N THR A 33 0.33 -12.71 -3.14
CA THR A 33 1.26 -12.76 -4.27
C THR A 33 0.68 -11.96 -5.43
N VAL A 34 1.41 -10.93 -5.84
CA VAL A 34 1.11 -10.14 -7.04
C VAL A 34 1.63 -10.92 -8.24
N GLN A 35 0.72 -11.43 -9.07
CA GLN A 35 1.08 -12.13 -10.30
C GLN A 35 1.30 -11.10 -11.41
N SER A 36 2.56 -10.91 -11.82
CA SER A 36 2.96 -9.97 -12.86
C SER A 36 3.66 -10.73 -13.98
N ASP A 37 3.01 -10.79 -15.14
CA ASP A 37 3.43 -11.65 -16.26
C ASP A 37 3.60 -13.12 -15.79
N THR A 38 4.81 -13.68 -15.88
CA THR A 38 5.14 -15.03 -15.40
C THR A 38 5.76 -15.03 -14.00
N LEU A 39 5.85 -13.88 -13.35
CA LEU A 39 6.57 -13.69 -12.10
C LEU A 39 5.58 -13.47 -10.93
N GLY A 40 5.72 -14.28 -9.89
CA GLY A 40 5.04 -14.07 -8.62
C GLY A 40 5.86 -13.14 -7.73
N LEU A 41 5.31 -11.97 -7.41
CA LEU A 41 5.92 -11.00 -6.49
C LEU A 41 5.27 -11.15 -5.12
N PRO A 42 5.96 -11.69 -4.11
CA PRO A 42 5.35 -11.85 -2.80
C PRO A 42 5.10 -10.47 -2.17
N GLY A 43 3.97 -10.34 -1.48
CA GLY A 43 3.52 -9.08 -0.89
C GLY A 43 2.77 -9.26 0.42
N THR A 44 2.39 -8.13 0.99
CA THR A 44 1.69 -8.02 2.26
C THR A 44 0.58 -6.99 2.10
N LEU A 45 -0.66 -7.45 2.29
CA LEU A 45 -1.84 -6.61 2.37
C LEU A 45 -2.16 -6.34 3.83
N LEU A 46 -2.23 -5.07 4.21
CA LEU A 46 -2.60 -4.62 5.54
C LEU A 46 -3.98 -3.97 5.46
N VAL A 47 -4.97 -4.53 6.16
CA VAL A 47 -6.36 -4.06 6.14
C VAL A 47 -6.78 -3.65 7.54
N PRO A 48 -7.41 -2.48 7.72
CA PRO A 48 -8.07 -2.12 8.98
C PRO A 48 -9.21 -3.10 9.27
N ASP A 49 -9.37 -3.52 10.52
CA ASP A 49 -10.48 -4.38 10.93
C ASP A 49 -11.80 -3.58 10.92
N THR A 50 -12.49 -3.65 9.78
CA THR A 50 -13.76 -2.96 9.54
C THR A 50 -14.63 -3.73 8.56
N ASN A 51 -15.95 -3.61 8.72
CA ASN A 51 -16.93 -4.20 7.80
C ASN A 51 -17.25 -3.28 6.60
N ALA A 52 -16.71 -2.06 6.58
CA ALA A 52 -16.90 -1.11 5.48
C ALA A 52 -15.83 -1.27 4.41
N ALA A 53 -16.18 -1.03 3.15
CA ALA A 53 -15.18 -0.87 2.09
C ALA A 53 -14.30 0.34 2.40
N VAL A 54 -12.98 0.15 2.33
CA VAL A 54 -11.98 1.20 2.55
C VAL A 54 -11.22 1.49 1.26
N PRO A 55 -10.76 2.73 1.04
CA PRO A 55 -9.92 3.04 -0.10
C PRO A 55 -8.58 2.27 -0.01
N GLY A 56 -8.15 1.77 -1.17
CA GLY A 56 -6.91 1.01 -1.32
C GLY A 56 -5.72 1.88 -1.75
N VAL A 57 -4.54 1.56 -1.24
CA VAL A 57 -3.25 2.16 -1.62
C VAL A 57 -2.25 1.07 -1.95
N VAL A 58 -1.56 1.21 -3.08
CA VAL A 58 -0.38 0.39 -3.42
C VAL A 58 0.88 1.21 -3.21
N VAL A 59 1.83 0.68 -2.44
CA VAL A 59 3.17 1.28 -2.32
C VAL A 59 4.05 0.75 -3.45
N VAL A 60 4.44 1.65 -4.36
CA VAL A 60 5.34 1.34 -5.49
C VAL A 60 6.75 1.81 -5.16
N HIS A 61 7.71 0.90 -5.33
CA HIS A 61 9.12 1.11 -5.00
C HIS A 61 9.80 2.21 -5.81
N GLY A 62 10.88 2.75 -5.24
CA GLY A 62 11.85 3.57 -5.95
C GLY A 62 12.90 2.78 -6.74
N SER A 63 14.03 3.45 -7.00
CA SER A 63 15.19 2.87 -7.69
C SER A 63 15.94 1.84 -6.81
N GLY A 64 16.68 0.92 -7.45
CA GLY A 64 17.48 -0.10 -6.79
C GLY A 64 16.73 -1.37 -6.39
N PRO A 65 17.43 -2.38 -5.82
CA PRO A 65 16.82 -3.59 -5.28
C PRO A 65 16.22 -3.28 -3.91
N VAL A 66 14.89 -3.18 -3.86
CA VAL A 66 14.14 -2.81 -2.64
C VAL A 66 13.01 -3.80 -2.47
N ASP A 67 12.84 -4.34 -1.27
CA ASP A 67 11.72 -5.23 -0.92
C ASP A 67 10.49 -4.41 -0.48
N ARG A 68 9.43 -5.13 -0.10
CA ARG A 68 8.17 -4.51 0.35
C ARG A 68 8.28 -3.65 1.62
N ASP A 69 9.31 -3.84 2.45
CA ASP A 69 9.46 -3.12 3.72
C ASP A 69 10.17 -1.78 3.52
N GLY A 70 10.91 -1.65 2.42
CA GLY A 70 11.56 -0.41 2.01
C GLY A 70 12.91 -0.18 2.67
N PRO A 71 13.69 0.80 2.19
CA PRO A 71 15.01 1.09 2.72
C PRO A 71 14.94 1.72 4.12
N GLY A 72 16.06 1.67 4.84
CA GLY A 72 16.25 2.38 6.10
C GLY A 72 15.99 1.53 7.35
N SER A 73 16.28 2.13 8.50
CA SER A 73 15.99 1.59 9.83
C SER A 73 15.43 2.73 10.69
N PRO A 74 14.12 2.75 10.99
CA PRO A 74 13.14 1.71 10.69
C PRO A 74 12.79 1.59 9.19
N PRO A 75 12.23 0.44 8.75
CA PRO A 75 11.86 0.20 7.35
C PRO A 75 10.72 1.13 6.90
N VAL A 76 11.03 2.09 6.03
CA VAL A 76 10.16 3.25 5.79
C VAL A 76 8.80 2.90 5.19
N TYR A 77 8.72 1.96 4.24
CA TYR A 77 7.45 1.62 3.58
C TYR A 77 6.53 0.86 4.52
N LYS A 78 7.11 0.02 5.38
CA LYS A 78 6.37 -0.68 6.44
C LYS A 78 5.76 0.31 7.43
N GLU A 79 6.58 1.24 7.94
CA GLU A 79 6.12 2.24 8.90
C GLU A 79 4.99 3.12 8.34
N TRP A 80 5.14 3.58 7.10
CA TRP A 80 4.11 4.37 6.44
C TRP A 80 2.83 3.58 6.23
N SER A 81 2.93 2.32 5.82
CA SER A 81 1.76 1.48 5.58
C SER A 81 1.00 1.17 6.86
N THR A 82 1.71 0.91 7.97
CA THR A 82 1.08 0.75 9.29
C THR A 82 0.32 2.01 9.67
N ARG A 83 0.96 3.20 9.55
CA ARG A 83 0.32 4.49 9.89
C ARG A 83 -0.85 4.85 8.97
N MET A 84 -0.80 4.48 7.70
CA MET A 84 -1.89 4.65 6.73
C MET A 84 -3.06 3.70 7.05
N ALA A 85 -2.78 2.44 7.39
CA ALA A 85 -3.81 1.48 7.74
C ALA A 85 -4.49 1.82 9.07
N GLN A 86 -3.75 2.30 10.05
CA GLN A 86 -4.32 2.87 11.28
C GLN A 86 -5.23 4.08 11.03
N ARG A 87 -5.12 4.74 9.87
CA ARG A 87 -6.00 5.83 9.43
C ARG A 87 -7.13 5.36 8.50
N GLY A 88 -7.37 4.05 8.41
CA GLY A 88 -8.50 3.49 7.68
C GLY A 88 -8.25 3.19 6.20
N LEU A 89 -7.00 3.01 5.78
CA LEU A 89 -6.64 2.66 4.40
C LEU A 89 -6.26 1.17 4.28
N ALA A 90 -6.69 0.47 3.24
CA ALA A 90 -6.10 -0.82 2.90
C ALA A 90 -4.80 -0.59 2.14
N VAL A 91 -3.68 -1.12 2.62
CA VAL A 91 -2.35 -0.84 2.05
C VAL A 91 -1.68 -2.13 1.59
N LEU A 92 -1.41 -2.22 0.29
CA LEU A 92 -0.66 -3.30 -0.32
C LEU A 92 0.80 -2.86 -0.57
N ARG A 93 1.72 -3.68 -0.07
CA ARG A 93 3.14 -3.62 -0.40
C ARG A 93 3.55 -4.95 -1.02
N TYR A 94 4.40 -4.94 -2.03
CA TYR A 94 4.88 -6.15 -2.70
C TYR A 94 6.39 -6.08 -2.83
N ASP A 95 7.09 -7.17 -3.10
CA ASP A 95 8.52 -7.12 -3.38
C ASP A 95 8.75 -6.66 -4.81
N LYS A 96 9.71 -5.75 -5.02
CA LYS A 96 10.07 -5.35 -6.38
C LYS A 96 10.61 -6.54 -7.16
N ARG A 97 10.28 -6.65 -8.45
CA ARG A 97 10.79 -7.75 -9.29
C ARG A 97 12.31 -7.92 -9.22
N THR A 98 13.08 -6.84 -9.08
CA THR A 98 14.54 -6.89 -8.96
C THR A 98 15.07 -7.58 -7.71
N THR A 99 14.23 -7.91 -6.72
CA THR A 99 14.61 -8.73 -5.56
C THR A 99 14.37 -10.22 -5.81
N GLN A 100 13.63 -10.58 -6.87
CA GLN A 100 13.35 -11.96 -7.22
C GLN A 100 14.55 -12.58 -7.97
N PRO A 101 15.04 -13.76 -7.55
CA PRO A 101 16.10 -14.47 -8.25
C PRO A 101 15.80 -14.69 -9.75
N GLU A 102 14.55 -14.97 -10.09
CA GLU A 102 14.08 -15.23 -11.45
C GLU A 102 14.24 -14.00 -12.36
N ALA A 103 14.02 -12.81 -11.81
CA ALA A 103 14.16 -11.56 -12.56
C ALA A 103 15.60 -11.05 -12.64
N THR A 104 16.44 -11.44 -11.68
CA THR A 104 17.87 -11.05 -11.63
C THR A 104 18.79 -12.00 -12.40
N GLN A 105 18.34 -13.23 -12.63
CA GLN A 105 19.00 -14.18 -13.55
C GLN A 105 18.75 -13.86 -15.02
N ALA A 106 17.69 -13.11 -15.33
CA ALA A 106 17.50 -12.50 -16.64
C ALA A 106 18.52 -11.36 -16.87
N ASP A 107 18.91 -11.08 -18.12
CA ASP A 107 19.81 -9.96 -18.45
C ASP A 107 19.28 -8.67 -17.77
N PRO A 108 20.05 -8.03 -16.87
CA PRO A 108 19.63 -6.81 -16.18
C PRO A 108 19.24 -5.67 -17.13
N ARG A 109 19.72 -5.70 -18.38
CA ARG A 109 19.34 -4.75 -19.44
C ARG A 109 17.96 -5.01 -20.04
N ALA A 110 17.38 -6.18 -19.82
CA ALA A 110 16.04 -6.53 -20.29
C ALA A 110 14.94 -5.93 -19.41
N LEU A 111 15.25 -5.50 -18.18
CA LEU A 111 14.28 -4.88 -17.29
C LEU A 111 13.96 -3.45 -17.74
N THR A 112 12.71 -3.22 -18.12
CA THR A 112 12.23 -1.94 -18.60
C THR A 112 11.37 -1.25 -17.56
N PHE A 113 11.14 0.06 -17.74
CA PHE A 113 10.18 0.80 -16.94
C PHE A 113 8.75 0.22 -17.06
N LEU A 114 8.38 -0.29 -18.24
CA LEU A 114 7.05 -0.88 -18.46
C LEU A 114 6.82 -2.14 -17.64
N ASP A 115 7.88 -2.88 -17.33
CA ASP A 115 7.78 -4.04 -16.45
C ASP A 115 7.40 -3.62 -15.02
N LEU A 116 7.96 -2.51 -14.52
CA LEU A 116 7.61 -1.95 -13.22
C LEU A 116 6.17 -1.39 -13.21
N VAL A 117 5.72 -0.83 -14.33
CA VAL A 117 4.33 -0.39 -14.50
C VAL A 117 3.38 -1.60 -14.44
N ARG A 118 3.70 -2.71 -15.12
CA ARG A 118 2.90 -3.94 -15.05
C ARG A 118 2.82 -4.49 -13.65
N ASP A 119 3.93 -4.48 -12.90
CA ASP A 119 3.93 -4.88 -11.48
C ASP A 119 2.97 -4.04 -10.65
N ALA A 120 3.00 -2.71 -10.82
CA ALA A 120 2.13 -1.80 -10.09
C ALA A 120 0.64 -1.97 -10.46
N VAL A 121 0.34 -2.18 -11.75
CA VAL A 121 -1.03 -2.47 -12.21
C VAL A 121 -1.52 -3.80 -11.65
N ALA A 122 -0.70 -4.85 -11.70
CA ALA A 122 -1.03 -6.16 -11.15
C ALA A 122 -1.30 -6.08 -9.63
N ALA A 123 -0.52 -5.29 -8.90
CA ALA A 123 -0.75 -5.04 -7.49
C ALA A 123 -2.09 -4.31 -7.26
N GLY A 124 -2.39 -3.29 -8.05
CA GLY A 124 -3.65 -2.53 -7.95
C GLY A 124 -4.92 -3.36 -8.18
N ILE A 125 -4.84 -4.46 -8.94
CA ILE A 125 -5.98 -5.37 -9.19
C ILE A 125 -6.34 -6.19 -7.93
N LEU A 126 -5.46 -6.29 -6.95
CA LEU A 126 -5.72 -7.03 -5.69
C LEU A 126 -6.47 -6.21 -4.63
N LEU A 127 -6.72 -4.92 -4.89
CA LEU A 127 -7.45 -4.01 -4.00
C LEU A 127 -8.85 -3.75 -4.56
#